data_AF-A0A9X8RLY5-F1
#
_entry.id   AF-A0A9X8RLY5-F1
#
_cell.length_a   1.000
_cell.length_b   1.000
_cell.length_c   1.000
_cell.angle_alpha   90.00
_cell.angle_beta   90.00
_cell.angle_gamma   90.00
#
_symmetry.space_group_name_H-M   'P 1'
#
loop_
_entity.id
_entity.type
_entity.pdbx_description
1 polymer ?
#
loop_
_entity_poly.entity_id
_entity_poly.type
_entity_poly.pdbx_seq_one_letter_code
_entity_poly.pdbx_strand_id
1 'polypeptide(L)'
;MTNDFKKEKKEDYFVNLKAISTEVLQEKVQDNAWVIVDTRLNDAYNGWKLDGVKRGGHIKGAVDFSANWLSVYSDRKDEVLEQALKTKRIDLDKNIVLYDANGKDALVVADYLSKKGYKYLYKYDIKQWADNENLPMERYKNYQMIVPAFIIKDILDGKIPETFEDSKNIKMIEASWGEESYTKGHIPTSVHVNTDIIEPPPTWMLDNDDNLIKFALDYGLTKDDTVIVSSSTPMASYRLAVILRYIGVKDVRVLNGGTNSWLSAGYELEFTSNPKHSCTNFGADIPVNSQLVVTTSELRQKLKEKNKFILVDNRTWDEHIGKVSGYTYYDKKGRIPGALYGHSGSDSVSLEEYRNIDNTMRNKYEILEMWDKENIDVNRQLIFMCGSGWRAAEVLTYANVIGVENTSLYSDGWMGWSLDNSNLIEVGEHK
;
A
#
# COMPACT_ATOMS: atom_id res chain seq x y z
N MET A 1 -41.43 -29.40 14.08
CA MET A 1 -40.80 -28.64 15.18
C MET A 1 -40.44 -27.28 14.63
N THR A 2 -41.21 -26.28 15.03
CA THR A 2 -41.06 -24.88 14.62
C THR A 2 -39.88 -24.27 15.36
N ASN A 3 -38.81 -23.91 14.66
CA ASN A 3 -37.70 -23.14 15.22
C ASN A 3 -38.05 -21.66 15.12
N ASP A 4 -38.51 -21.11 16.24
CA ASP A 4 -38.62 -19.67 16.47
C ASP A 4 -37.22 -19.04 16.48
N PHE A 5 -36.84 -18.41 15.38
CA PHE A 5 -35.77 -17.41 15.39
C PHE A 5 -36.28 -16.18 16.15
N LYS A 6 -35.92 -16.09 17.43
CA LYS A 6 -35.99 -14.82 18.18
C LYS A 6 -35.14 -13.79 17.44
N LYS A 7 -35.81 -12.84 16.76
CA LYS A 7 -35.22 -11.55 16.40
C LYS A 7 -34.78 -10.87 17.70
N GLU A 8 -33.50 -10.90 18.01
CA GLU A 8 -32.93 -9.98 18.97
C GLU A 8 -33.12 -8.56 18.43
N LYS A 9 -33.82 -7.73 19.20
CA LYS A 9 -33.91 -6.30 18.96
C LYS A 9 -32.51 -5.72 19.13
N LYS A 10 -31.90 -5.19 18.06
CA LYS A 10 -30.81 -4.22 18.18
C LYS A 10 -31.38 -3.00 18.91
N GLU A 11 -30.97 -2.78 20.15
CA GLU A 11 -31.14 -1.49 20.80
C GLU A 11 -30.23 -0.49 20.06
N ASP A 12 -30.82 0.47 19.35
CA ASP A 12 -30.10 1.60 18.78
C ASP A 12 -29.63 2.51 19.92
N TYR A 13 -28.45 2.21 20.48
CA TYR A 13 -27.71 3.16 21.30
C TYR A 13 -27.21 4.29 20.38
N PHE A 14 -27.99 5.36 20.27
CA PHE A 14 -27.52 6.57 19.58
C PHE A 14 -26.35 7.16 20.37
N VAL A 15 -25.14 7.03 19.82
CA VAL A 15 -23.96 7.74 20.32
C VAL A 15 -24.23 9.23 20.17
N ASN A 16 -24.33 9.94 21.29
CA ASN A 16 -24.58 11.38 21.28
C ASN A 16 -23.29 12.14 20.91
N LEU A 17 -23.03 12.30 19.62
CA LEU A 17 -21.91 13.09 19.10
C LEU A 17 -22.25 14.59 19.12
N LYS A 18 -21.39 15.36 19.79
CA LYS A 18 -21.47 16.83 19.74
C LYS A 18 -20.96 17.32 18.39
N ALA A 19 -21.74 18.11 17.67
CA ALA A 19 -21.22 18.80 16.49
C ALA A 19 -20.21 19.87 16.91
N ILE A 20 -19.11 19.99 16.16
CA ILE A 20 -18.12 21.07 16.30
C ILE A 20 -18.21 21.99 15.09
N SER A 21 -18.07 23.31 15.28
CA SER A 21 -18.04 24.26 14.16
C SER A 21 -16.64 24.31 13.53
N THR A 22 -16.56 24.80 12.30
CA THR A 22 -15.29 24.96 11.58
C THR A 22 -14.32 25.89 12.31
N GLU A 23 -14.84 26.98 12.90
CA GLU A 23 -14.04 27.96 13.64
C GLU A 23 -13.41 27.32 14.88
N VAL A 24 -14.20 26.58 15.66
CA VAL A 24 -13.70 25.87 16.84
C VAL A 24 -12.69 24.80 16.43
N LEU A 25 -12.97 24.01 15.39
CA LEU A 25 -12.03 22.99 14.92
C LEU A 25 -10.70 23.60 14.48
N GLN A 26 -10.73 24.75 13.79
CA GLN A 26 -9.54 25.47 13.38
C GLN A 26 -8.70 25.94 14.57
N GLU A 27 -9.32 26.41 15.65
CA GLU A 27 -8.62 26.77 16.89
C GLU A 27 -8.00 25.56 17.60
N LYS A 28 -8.63 24.38 17.48
CA LYS A 28 -8.22 23.16 18.21
C LYS A 28 -7.27 22.25 17.46
N VAL A 29 -7.05 22.46 16.16
CA VAL A 29 -6.23 21.57 15.31
C VAL A 29 -4.76 21.43 15.78
N GLN A 30 -4.26 22.38 16.57
CA GLN A 30 -2.90 22.36 17.13
C GLN A 30 -2.86 22.13 18.65
N ASP A 31 -4.03 21.92 19.28
CA ASP A 31 -4.13 21.71 20.72
C ASP A 31 -3.89 20.23 21.04
N ASN A 32 -2.86 19.93 21.83
CA ASN A 32 -2.51 18.56 22.22
C ASN A 32 -3.59 17.85 23.05
N ALA A 33 -4.58 18.57 23.59
CA ALA A 33 -5.75 17.98 24.24
C ALA A 33 -6.80 17.46 23.23
N TRP A 34 -6.59 17.72 21.94
CA TRP A 34 -7.49 17.34 20.85
C TRP A 34 -6.79 16.42 19.86
N VAL A 35 -7.57 15.49 19.30
CA VAL A 35 -7.14 14.61 18.21
C VAL A 35 -8.20 14.67 17.13
N ILE A 36 -7.76 14.99 15.92
CA ILE A 36 -8.60 15.06 14.73
C ILE A 36 -8.42 13.75 13.97
N VAL A 37 -9.52 13.02 13.78
CA VAL A 37 -9.51 11.66 13.23
C VAL A 37 -10.35 11.64 11.96
N ASP A 38 -9.71 11.36 10.83
CA ASP A 38 -10.37 11.03 9.58
C ASP A 38 -10.92 9.61 9.66
N THR A 39 -12.24 9.47 9.59
CA THR A 39 -12.89 8.15 9.67
C THR A 39 -13.22 7.57 8.29
N ARG A 40 -12.92 8.30 7.21
CA ARG A 40 -13.21 7.87 5.84
C ARG A 40 -12.25 6.76 5.40
N LEU A 41 -12.48 6.23 4.20
CA LEU A 41 -11.52 5.33 3.53
C LEU A 41 -10.12 5.94 3.47
N ASN A 42 -9.09 5.12 3.66
CA ASN A 42 -7.70 5.56 3.62
C ASN A 42 -7.33 6.22 2.29
N ASP A 43 -7.96 5.83 1.19
CA ASP A 43 -7.76 6.49 -0.11
C ASP A 43 -8.22 7.96 -0.12
N ALA A 44 -9.29 8.30 0.61
CA ALA A 44 -9.74 9.69 0.78
C ALA A 44 -8.73 10.50 1.60
N TYR A 45 -8.20 9.90 2.67
CA TYR A 45 -7.11 10.48 3.46
C TYR A 45 -5.88 10.73 2.60
N ASN A 46 -5.49 9.75 1.77
CA ASN A 46 -4.31 9.83 0.92
C ASN A 46 -4.43 10.95 -0.12
N GLY A 47 -5.61 11.22 -0.67
CA GLY A 47 -5.79 12.34 -1.59
C GLY A 47 -6.99 12.27 -2.52
N TRP A 48 -7.67 11.12 -2.63
CA TRP A 48 -8.81 10.96 -3.53
C TRP A 48 -10.03 11.76 -3.07
N LYS A 49 -10.76 12.35 -4.02
CA LYS A 49 -11.99 13.13 -3.81
C LYS A 49 -13.20 12.22 -3.71
N LEU A 50 -13.40 11.63 -2.54
CA LEU A 50 -14.51 10.70 -2.30
C LEU A 50 -15.72 11.42 -1.73
N ASP A 51 -16.89 10.80 -1.82
CA ASP A 51 -18.11 11.23 -1.13
C ASP A 51 -18.49 12.71 -1.38
N GLY A 52 -18.19 13.21 -2.58
CA GLY A 52 -18.52 14.57 -3.01
C GLY A 52 -17.60 15.67 -2.45
N VAL A 53 -16.46 15.32 -1.86
CA VAL A 53 -15.47 16.28 -1.37
C VAL A 53 -14.77 16.99 -2.54
N LYS A 54 -14.73 18.33 -2.53
CA LYS A 54 -14.13 19.13 -3.63
C LYS A 54 -12.60 19.17 -3.61
N ARG A 55 -12.00 19.22 -2.43
CA ARG A 55 -10.53 19.18 -2.20
C ARG A 55 -10.17 17.88 -1.49
N GLY A 56 -9.54 16.95 -2.18
CA GLY A 56 -9.16 15.65 -1.63
C GLY A 56 -8.02 15.75 -0.61
N GLY A 57 -7.81 14.67 0.14
CA GLY A 57 -6.85 14.62 1.26
C GLY A 57 -7.53 14.81 2.61
N HIS A 58 -6.74 15.13 3.63
CA HIS A 58 -7.13 15.22 5.04
C HIS A 58 -6.88 16.62 5.62
N ILE A 59 -7.50 16.90 6.77
CA ILE A 59 -7.17 18.10 7.55
C ILE A 59 -5.71 18.00 7.99
N LYS A 60 -4.94 19.08 7.82
CA LYS A 60 -3.54 19.11 8.24
C LYS A 60 -3.39 18.72 9.71
N GLY A 61 -2.57 17.71 9.99
CA GLY A 61 -2.34 17.18 11.34
C GLY A 61 -3.36 16.14 11.82
N ALA A 62 -4.37 15.79 11.01
CA ALA A 62 -5.28 14.70 11.33
C ALA A 62 -4.60 13.33 11.21
N VAL A 63 -5.01 12.40 12.07
CA VAL A 63 -4.72 10.96 11.98
C VAL A 63 -5.88 10.24 11.29
N ASP A 64 -5.69 9.02 10.84
CA ASP A 64 -6.72 8.18 10.20
C ASP A 64 -7.15 7.02 11.11
N PHE A 65 -8.45 6.81 11.26
CA PHE A 65 -9.01 5.59 11.84
C PHE A 65 -10.26 5.22 11.04
N SER A 66 -10.04 4.55 9.91
CA SER A 66 -11.10 4.29 8.93
C SER A 66 -12.21 3.42 9.53
N ALA A 67 -13.46 3.81 9.31
CA ALA A 67 -14.62 2.98 9.66
C ALA A 67 -14.56 1.60 8.98
N ASN A 68 -13.92 1.49 7.82
CA ASN A 68 -13.75 0.22 7.10
C ASN A 68 -12.94 -0.80 7.92
N TRP A 69 -11.99 -0.36 8.74
CA TRP A 69 -11.20 -1.27 9.58
C TRP A 69 -12.08 -2.05 10.58
N LEU A 70 -13.23 -1.48 10.94
CA LEU A 70 -14.20 -2.10 11.85
C LEU A 70 -15.07 -3.16 11.18
N SER A 71 -15.05 -3.28 9.85
CA SER A 71 -15.79 -4.33 9.12
C SER A 71 -14.90 -5.55 8.76
N VAL A 72 -13.58 -5.38 8.74
CA VAL A 72 -12.62 -6.44 8.38
C VAL A 72 -12.70 -7.61 9.36
N TYR A 73 -12.64 -8.83 8.84
CA TYR A 73 -12.46 -10.03 9.63
C TYR A 73 -10.96 -10.33 9.82
N SER A 74 -10.52 -10.47 11.07
CA SER A 74 -9.17 -10.91 11.43
C SER A 74 -9.17 -11.42 12.85
N ASP A 75 -8.47 -12.52 13.12
CA ASP A 75 -8.34 -13.09 14.48
C ASP A 75 -7.56 -12.15 15.42
N ARG A 76 -6.76 -11.23 14.88
CA ARG A 76 -5.99 -10.22 15.62
C ARG A 76 -6.62 -8.84 15.60
N LYS A 77 -7.89 -8.72 15.21
CA LYS A 77 -8.55 -7.43 14.98
C LYS A 77 -8.47 -6.48 16.17
N ASP A 78 -8.82 -6.95 17.36
CA ASP A 78 -8.82 -6.09 18.54
C ASP A 78 -7.42 -5.60 18.90
N GLU A 79 -6.41 -6.48 18.82
CA GLU A 79 -5.00 -6.13 19.05
C GLU A 79 -4.51 -5.06 18.06
N VAL A 80 -4.78 -5.24 16.76
CA VAL A 80 -4.36 -4.30 15.71
C VAL A 80 -5.06 -2.95 15.87
N LEU A 81 -6.36 -2.94 16.15
CA LEU A 81 -7.11 -1.70 16.34
C LEU A 81 -6.69 -0.95 17.62
N GLU A 82 -6.42 -1.66 18.71
CA GLU A 82 -5.90 -1.04 19.94
C GLU A 82 -4.51 -0.45 19.73
N GLN A 83 -3.64 -1.14 19.00
CA GLN A 83 -2.34 -0.60 18.63
C GLN A 83 -2.46 0.63 17.72
N ALA A 84 -3.44 0.65 16.80
CA ALA A 84 -3.71 1.81 15.96
C ALA A 84 -4.17 3.03 16.79
N LEU A 85 -5.09 2.84 17.76
CA LEU A 85 -5.51 3.91 18.67
C LEU A 85 -4.32 4.51 19.43
N LYS A 86 -3.49 3.64 20.02
CA LYS A 86 -2.29 4.04 20.77
C LYS A 86 -1.27 4.78 19.91
N THR A 87 -0.97 4.25 18.73
CA THR A 87 0.00 4.85 17.79
C THR A 87 -0.44 6.26 17.39
N LYS A 88 -1.76 6.44 17.20
CA LYS A 88 -2.37 7.70 16.78
C LYS A 88 -2.76 8.62 17.94
N ARG A 89 -2.42 8.24 19.18
CA ARG A 89 -2.70 8.98 20.42
C ARG A 89 -4.18 9.31 20.61
N ILE A 90 -5.05 8.43 20.11
CA ILE A 90 -6.49 8.50 20.33
C ILE A 90 -6.72 7.92 21.73
N ASP A 91 -6.55 8.75 22.75
CA ASP A 91 -6.57 8.34 24.16
C ASP A 91 -7.87 8.74 24.88
N LEU A 92 -8.22 8.04 25.96
CA LEU A 92 -9.48 8.24 26.70
C LEU A 92 -9.66 9.64 27.32
N ASP A 93 -8.55 10.34 27.56
CA ASP A 93 -8.50 11.68 28.16
C ASP A 93 -8.53 12.81 27.12
N LYS A 94 -8.50 12.50 25.82
CA LYS A 94 -8.52 13.48 24.72
C LYS A 94 -9.94 13.86 24.32
N ASN A 95 -10.05 15.06 23.74
CA ASN A 95 -11.19 15.44 22.92
C ASN A 95 -10.98 14.89 21.50
N ILE A 96 -11.88 14.05 21.01
CA ILE A 96 -11.74 13.37 19.72
C ILE A 96 -12.75 13.92 18.74
N VAL A 97 -12.27 14.57 17.69
CA VAL A 97 -13.09 15.02 16.56
C VAL A 97 -13.03 13.95 15.48
N LEU A 98 -14.13 13.24 15.30
CA LEU A 98 -14.32 12.29 14.21
C LEU A 98 -14.93 13.04 13.02
N TYR A 99 -14.31 12.96 11.85
CA TYR A 99 -14.88 13.57 10.66
C TYR A 99 -15.05 12.59 9.52
N ASP A 100 -16.13 12.78 8.76
CA ASP A 100 -16.42 12.08 7.53
C ASP A 100 -17.00 13.04 6.47
N ALA A 101 -17.36 12.50 5.31
CA ALA A 101 -18.06 13.23 4.24
C ALA A 101 -19.46 12.68 3.94
N ASN A 102 -19.76 11.46 4.41
CA ASN A 102 -20.98 10.72 4.08
C ASN A 102 -22.00 10.67 5.24
N GLY A 103 -21.65 11.21 6.42
CA GLY A 103 -22.50 11.23 7.61
C GLY A 103 -22.70 9.87 8.27
N LYS A 104 -21.90 8.85 7.92
CA LYS A 104 -22.01 7.48 8.43
C LYS A 104 -20.73 7.02 9.13
N ASP A 105 -19.58 7.21 8.50
CA ASP A 105 -18.32 6.64 9.00
C ASP A 105 -17.95 7.15 10.40
N ALA A 106 -18.16 8.44 10.66
CA ALA A 106 -17.89 9.03 11.96
C ALA A 106 -18.79 8.42 13.05
N LEU A 107 -20.03 8.06 12.71
CA LEU A 107 -20.96 7.39 13.63
C LEU A 107 -20.51 5.95 13.95
N VAL A 108 -20.00 5.22 12.96
CA VAL A 108 -19.50 3.85 13.15
C VAL A 108 -18.29 3.84 14.07
N VAL A 109 -17.33 4.73 13.85
CA VAL A 109 -16.14 4.85 14.72
C VAL A 109 -16.54 5.36 16.11
N ALA A 110 -17.48 6.29 16.21
CA ALA A 110 -17.98 6.78 17.49
C ALA A 110 -18.62 5.67 18.34
N ASP A 111 -19.41 4.78 17.72
CA ASP A 111 -20.00 3.62 18.41
C ASP A 111 -18.91 2.71 18.98
N TYR A 112 -17.91 2.37 18.17
CA TYR A 112 -16.76 1.58 18.60
C TYR A 112 -16.01 2.22 19.78
N LEU A 113 -15.67 3.51 19.69
CA LEU A 113 -14.95 4.22 20.75
C LEU A 113 -15.82 4.37 22.01
N SER A 114 -17.11 4.69 21.88
CA SER A 114 -17.99 4.85 23.04
C SER A 114 -18.08 3.58 23.89
N LYS A 115 -18.12 2.41 23.24
CA LYS A 115 -18.11 1.09 23.91
C LYS A 115 -16.79 0.80 24.64
N LYS A 116 -15.69 1.40 24.19
CA LYS A 116 -14.39 1.36 24.88
C LYS A 116 -14.22 2.45 25.95
N GLY A 117 -15.26 3.26 26.20
CA GLY A 117 -15.28 4.22 27.31
C GLY A 117 -14.83 5.64 26.95
N TYR A 118 -14.64 5.95 25.67
CA TYR A 118 -14.30 7.31 25.22
C TYR A 118 -15.51 8.24 25.38
N LYS A 119 -15.34 9.34 26.13
CA LYS A 119 -16.46 10.21 26.56
C LYS A 119 -16.56 11.52 25.77
N TYR A 120 -15.44 12.02 25.25
CA TYR A 120 -15.36 13.35 24.62
C TYR A 120 -15.30 13.22 23.10
N LEU A 121 -16.40 12.74 22.52
CA LEU A 121 -16.52 12.51 21.07
C LEU A 121 -17.30 13.64 20.39
N TYR A 122 -16.73 14.16 19.31
CA TYR A 122 -17.30 15.22 18.48
C TYR A 122 -17.38 14.74 17.03
N LYS A 123 -18.32 15.29 16.27
CA LYS A 123 -18.46 15.03 14.83
C LYS A 123 -18.27 16.29 14.00
N TYR A 124 -17.70 16.12 12.81
CA TYR A 124 -17.51 17.18 11.84
C TYR A 124 -17.72 16.67 10.40
N ASP A 125 -18.29 17.51 9.53
CA ASP A 125 -18.44 17.20 8.09
C ASP A 125 -17.28 17.86 7.32
N ILE A 126 -16.36 17.04 6.80
CA ILE A 126 -15.17 17.51 6.09
C ILE A 126 -15.48 18.35 4.86
N LYS A 127 -16.68 18.21 4.25
CA LYS A 127 -17.06 19.02 3.10
C LYS A 127 -17.05 20.51 3.43
N GLN A 128 -17.39 20.89 4.67
CA GLN A 128 -17.34 22.28 5.12
C GLN A 128 -15.91 22.83 5.12
N TRP A 129 -14.93 22.02 5.55
CA TRP A 129 -13.52 22.38 5.52
C TRP A 129 -12.99 22.42 4.09
N ALA A 130 -13.31 21.39 3.31
CA ALA A 130 -12.86 21.23 1.94
C ALA A 130 -13.45 22.29 1.00
N ASP A 131 -14.61 22.87 1.30
CA ASP A 131 -15.21 23.95 0.52
C ASP A 131 -14.53 25.32 0.72
N ASN A 132 -13.76 25.51 1.80
CA ASN A 132 -13.03 26.74 2.07
C ASN A 132 -11.54 26.59 1.73
N GLU A 133 -11.11 27.15 0.60
CA GLU A 133 -9.73 27.04 0.10
C GLU A 133 -8.66 27.58 1.07
N ASN A 134 -9.02 28.45 2.01
CA ASN A 134 -8.09 29.01 2.99
C ASN A 134 -7.79 28.05 4.16
N LEU A 135 -8.58 26.98 4.32
CA LEU A 135 -8.37 26.01 5.38
C LEU A 135 -7.35 24.93 4.95
N PRO A 136 -6.36 24.62 5.81
CA PRO A 136 -5.24 23.77 5.44
C PRO A 136 -5.68 22.31 5.27
N MET A 137 -5.31 21.74 4.13
CA MET A 137 -5.45 20.31 3.84
C MET A 137 -4.12 19.75 3.36
N GLU A 138 -3.91 18.46 3.59
CA GLU A 138 -2.75 17.72 3.15
C GLU A 138 -3.19 16.51 2.33
N ARG A 139 -2.38 16.14 1.34
CA ARG A 139 -2.53 14.91 0.56
C ARG A 139 -1.15 14.36 0.24
N TYR A 140 -1.08 13.08 -0.12
CA TYR A 140 0.17 12.44 -0.52
C TYR A 140 0.52 12.91 -1.94
N LYS A 141 1.82 13.04 -2.23
CA LYS A 141 2.28 13.67 -3.48
C LYS A 141 1.78 12.91 -4.71
N ASN A 142 1.86 11.58 -4.66
CA ASN A 142 1.53 10.68 -5.76
C ASN A 142 0.44 9.67 -5.35
N TYR A 143 -0.59 10.14 -4.63
CA TYR A 143 -1.69 9.29 -4.15
C TYR A 143 -2.35 8.46 -5.26
N GLN A 144 -2.37 8.97 -6.49
CA GLN A 144 -2.96 8.32 -7.65
C GLN A 144 -2.28 7.00 -8.07
N MET A 145 -1.05 6.73 -7.61
CA MET A 145 -0.34 5.47 -7.89
C MET A 145 -1.01 4.27 -7.21
N ILE A 146 -1.78 4.50 -6.15
CA ILE A 146 -2.62 3.49 -5.50
C ILE A 146 -4.09 3.92 -5.65
N VAL A 147 -4.88 3.07 -6.30
CA VAL A 147 -6.28 3.38 -6.64
C VAL A 147 -7.23 2.63 -5.70
N PRO A 148 -8.29 3.27 -5.20
CA PRO A 148 -9.37 2.60 -4.50
C PRO A 148 -10.27 1.79 -5.44
N ALA A 149 -10.98 0.81 -4.87
CA ALA A 149 -11.88 -0.07 -5.63
C ALA A 149 -12.96 0.69 -6.42
N PHE A 150 -13.54 1.78 -5.88
CA PHE A 150 -14.61 2.50 -6.57
C PHE A 150 -14.11 3.21 -7.84
N ILE A 151 -12.83 3.58 -7.93
CA ILE A 151 -12.24 4.15 -9.16
C ILE A 151 -12.21 3.10 -10.27
N ILE A 152 -11.80 1.89 -9.92
CA ILE A 152 -11.83 0.75 -10.84
C ILE A 152 -13.29 0.47 -11.26
N LYS A 153 -14.23 0.52 -10.32
CA LYS A 153 -15.65 0.33 -10.62
C LYS A 153 -16.18 1.42 -11.57
N ASP A 154 -15.84 2.68 -11.35
CA ASP A 154 -16.22 3.79 -12.23
C ASP A 154 -15.68 3.59 -13.66
N ILE A 155 -14.44 3.12 -13.81
CA ILE A 155 -13.86 2.78 -15.12
C ILE A 155 -14.65 1.64 -15.78
N LEU A 156 -14.96 0.58 -15.04
CA LEU A 156 -15.76 -0.55 -15.55
C LEU A 156 -17.19 -0.14 -15.91
N ASP A 157 -17.74 0.89 -15.27
CA ASP A 157 -19.03 1.49 -15.58
C ASP A 157 -18.97 2.52 -16.74
N GLY A 158 -17.81 2.66 -17.40
CA GLY A 158 -17.61 3.54 -18.54
C GLY A 158 -17.48 5.03 -18.16
N LYS A 159 -17.19 5.34 -16.90
CA LYS A 159 -16.91 6.71 -16.44
C LYS A 159 -15.41 7.00 -16.53
N ILE A 160 -15.10 8.30 -16.55
CA ILE A 160 -13.72 8.80 -16.47
C ILE A 160 -13.54 9.40 -15.07
N PRO A 161 -12.93 8.66 -14.12
CA PRO A 161 -12.68 9.20 -12.79
C PRO A 161 -11.53 10.21 -12.79
N GLU A 162 -11.38 10.92 -11.66
CA GLU A 162 -10.27 11.88 -11.50
C GLU A 162 -8.92 11.22 -11.75
N THR A 163 -7.96 11.97 -12.30
CA THR A 163 -6.62 11.50 -12.66
C THR A 163 -6.56 10.51 -13.82
N PHE A 164 -7.68 10.15 -14.44
CA PHE A 164 -7.74 9.29 -15.64
C PHE A 164 -8.12 10.06 -16.91
N GLU A 165 -8.17 11.40 -16.88
CA GLU A 165 -8.60 12.23 -18.00
C GLU A 165 -7.74 12.05 -19.25
N ASP A 166 -6.44 11.79 -19.07
CA ASP A 166 -5.46 11.57 -20.14
C ASP A 166 -5.09 10.07 -20.31
N SER A 167 -5.73 9.17 -19.57
CA SER A 167 -5.43 7.73 -19.64
C SER A 167 -5.74 7.16 -21.02
N LYS A 168 -4.89 6.26 -21.49
CA LYS A 168 -5.05 5.57 -22.78
C LYS A 168 -5.08 4.07 -22.53
N ASN A 169 -5.94 3.37 -23.28
CA ASN A 169 -6.04 1.91 -23.27
C ASN A 169 -5.96 1.33 -21.85
N ILE A 170 -6.90 1.67 -20.98
CA ILE A 170 -6.85 1.22 -19.58
C ILE A 170 -6.88 -0.32 -19.56
N LYS A 171 -5.84 -0.93 -18.99
CA LYS A 171 -5.68 -2.38 -18.87
C LYS A 171 -5.72 -2.80 -17.41
N MET A 172 -6.63 -3.72 -17.10
CA MET A 172 -6.71 -4.38 -15.80
C MET A 172 -5.87 -5.65 -15.84
N ILE A 173 -4.95 -5.78 -14.88
CA ILE A 173 -4.09 -6.97 -14.73
C ILE A 173 -4.28 -7.54 -13.33
N GLU A 174 -4.47 -8.85 -13.24
CA GLU A 174 -4.32 -9.61 -12.00
C GLU A 174 -2.94 -10.25 -12.00
N ALA A 175 -2.16 -10.02 -10.95
CA ALA A 175 -0.83 -10.61 -10.78
C ALA A 175 -0.85 -11.62 -9.65
N SER A 176 -0.45 -12.85 -9.93
CA SER A 176 -0.32 -13.89 -8.90
C SER A 176 0.72 -14.93 -9.32
N TRP A 177 1.23 -15.69 -8.35
CA TRP A 177 2.06 -16.85 -8.65
C TRP A 177 1.16 -18.02 -9.09
N GLY A 178 1.40 -18.56 -10.28
CA GLY A 178 0.51 -19.55 -10.90
C GLY A 178 -0.89 -18.98 -11.21
N GLU A 179 -1.85 -19.85 -11.53
CA GLU A 179 -3.22 -19.44 -11.96
C GLU A 179 -4.30 -19.67 -10.88
N GLU A 180 -3.96 -20.34 -9.78
CA GLU A 180 -4.95 -20.80 -8.80
C GLU A 180 -5.69 -19.62 -8.14
N SER A 181 -4.97 -18.55 -7.78
CA SER A 181 -5.60 -17.35 -7.20
C SER A 181 -6.59 -16.71 -8.16
N TYR A 182 -6.19 -16.52 -9.41
CA TYR A 182 -7.00 -15.87 -10.44
C TYR A 182 -8.30 -16.62 -10.74
N THR A 183 -8.23 -17.94 -10.78
CA THR A 183 -9.41 -18.80 -11.04
C THR A 183 -10.40 -18.85 -9.88
N LYS A 184 -9.97 -18.49 -8.65
CA LYS A 184 -10.86 -18.32 -7.49
C LYS A 184 -11.64 -17.00 -7.52
N GLY A 185 -11.38 -16.14 -8.51
CA GLY A 185 -12.08 -14.90 -8.74
C GLY A 185 -11.13 -13.72 -8.83
N HIS A 186 -11.38 -12.83 -9.78
CA HIS A 186 -10.57 -11.65 -10.06
C HIS A 186 -11.46 -10.45 -10.37
N ILE A 187 -10.87 -9.26 -10.39
CA ILE A 187 -11.62 -8.05 -10.77
C ILE A 187 -12.05 -8.20 -12.24
N PRO A 188 -13.30 -7.89 -12.59
CA PRO A 188 -13.79 -8.02 -13.96
C PRO A 188 -12.85 -7.41 -15.01
N THR A 189 -12.75 -8.07 -16.16
CA THR A 189 -11.87 -7.74 -17.31
C THR A 189 -10.37 -7.93 -17.07
N SER A 190 -9.95 -8.32 -15.87
CA SER A 190 -8.52 -8.49 -15.58
C SER A 190 -7.91 -9.66 -16.33
N VAL A 191 -6.79 -9.42 -16.99
CA VAL A 191 -5.95 -10.46 -17.60
C VAL A 191 -4.93 -10.95 -16.58
N HIS A 192 -4.74 -12.27 -16.51
CA HIS A 192 -3.80 -12.89 -15.57
C HIS A 192 -2.34 -12.82 -16.00
N VAL A 193 -1.46 -12.36 -15.12
CA VAL A 193 -0.01 -12.45 -15.25
C VAL A 193 0.55 -13.35 -14.15
N ASN A 194 1.07 -14.51 -14.55
CA ASN A 194 1.91 -15.33 -13.68
C ASN A 194 3.25 -14.60 -13.43
N THR A 195 3.61 -14.36 -12.18
CA THR A 195 4.87 -13.70 -11.82
C THR A 195 6.11 -14.44 -12.34
N ASP A 196 6.07 -15.76 -12.52
CA ASP A 196 7.19 -16.54 -13.08
C ASP A 196 7.64 -16.05 -14.48
N ILE A 197 6.76 -15.33 -15.21
CA ILE A 197 7.08 -14.79 -16.53
C ILE A 197 8.11 -13.64 -16.45
N ILE A 198 8.07 -12.85 -15.37
CA ILE A 198 8.99 -11.72 -15.17
C ILE A 198 10.17 -12.08 -14.26
N GLU A 199 10.07 -13.20 -13.54
CA GLU A 199 11.09 -13.70 -12.62
C GLU A 199 11.10 -15.23 -12.62
N PRO A 200 11.82 -15.88 -13.55
CA PRO A 200 11.65 -17.31 -13.81
C PRO A 200 12.34 -18.24 -12.78
N PRO A 201 11.88 -19.50 -12.66
CA PRO A 201 12.50 -20.48 -11.80
C PRO A 201 13.83 -20.93 -12.39
N PRO A 202 14.75 -21.47 -11.58
CA PRO A 202 14.63 -21.69 -10.13
C PRO A 202 15.11 -20.49 -9.30
N THR A 203 15.45 -19.37 -9.95
CA THR A 203 16.18 -18.28 -9.29
C THR A 203 15.30 -17.19 -8.69
N TRP A 204 14.09 -16.98 -9.22
CA TRP A 204 13.17 -15.91 -8.76
C TRP A 204 13.83 -14.52 -8.73
N MET A 205 14.77 -14.32 -9.65
CA MET A 205 15.40 -13.04 -9.97
C MET A 205 14.72 -12.44 -11.19
N LEU A 206 14.77 -11.12 -11.33
CA LEU A 206 14.20 -10.42 -12.48
C LEU A 206 14.81 -10.97 -13.79
N ASP A 207 13.96 -11.28 -14.76
CA ASP A 207 14.42 -11.76 -16.06
C ASP A 207 15.13 -10.64 -16.84
N ASN A 208 15.88 -11.02 -17.86
CA ASN A 208 16.58 -10.09 -18.73
C ASN A 208 15.59 -9.29 -19.60
N ASP A 209 16.07 -8.13 -20.07
CA ASP A 209 15.26 -7.18 -20.84
C ASP A 209 14.70 -7.80 -22.15
N ASP A 210 15.41 -8.74 -22.79
CA ASP A 210 14.91 -9.41 -24.01
C ASP A 210 13.68 -10.29 -23.74
N ASN A 211 13.53 -10.81 -22.53
CA ASN A 211 12.34 -11.57 -22.13
C ASN A 211 11.24 -10.67 -21.60
N LEU A 212 11.60 -9.60 -20.87
CA LEU A 212 10.63 -8.63 -20.40
C LEU A 212 9.91 -7.91 -21.55
N ILE A 213 10.60 -7.65 -22.68
CA ILE A 213 9.93 -7.07 -23.86
C ILE A 213 8.98 -8.06 -24.51
N LYS A 214 9.34 -9.35 -24.60
CA LYS A 214 8.44 -10.39 -25.11
C LYS A 214 7.19 -10.52 -24.24
N PHE A 215 7.36 -10.51 -22.92
CA PHE A 215 6.26 -10.44 -21.97
C PHE A 215 5.34 -9.25 -22.27
N ALA A 216 5.89 -8.04 -22.37
CA ALA A 216 5.10 -6.85 -22.63
C ALA A 216 4.30 -6.97 -23.94
N LEU A 217 4.94 -7.43 -25.03
CA LEU A 217 4.32 -7.63 -26.33
C LEU A 217 3.25 -8.73 -26.31
N ASP A 218 3.49 -9.85 -25.63
CA ASP A 218 2.53 -10.96 -25.51
C ASP A 218 1.25 -10.57 -24.76
N TYR A 219 1.37 -9.64 -23.82
CA TYR A 219 0.25 -9.04 -23.08
C TYR A 219 -0.29 -7.76 -23.72
N GLY A 220 0.27 -7.39 -24.89
CA GLY A 220 -0.13 -6.25 -25.69
C GLY A 220 0.09 -4.91 -25.02
N LEU A 221 1.01 -4.85 -24.05
CA LEU A 221 1.33 -3.66 -23.29
C LEU A 221 2.17 -2.70 -24.15
N THR A 222 1.93 -1.42 -24.00
CA THR A 222 2.69 -0.33 -24.62
C THR A 222 3.10 0.70 -23.58
N LYS A 223 4.13 1.49 -23.88
CA LYS A 223 4.60 2.55 -22.97
C LYS A 223 3.54 3.60 -22.63
N ASP A 224 2.53 3.77 -23.47
CA ASP A 224 1.51 4.82 -23.34
C ASP A 224 0.20 4.28 -22.73
N ASP A 225 0.12 2.99 -22.39
CA ASP A 225 -1.05 2.43 -21.70
C ASP A 225 -1.12 2.91 -20.24
N THR A 226 -2.34 3.00 -19.72
CA THR A 226 -2.60 3.05 -18.28
C THR A 226 -2.88 1.63 -17.79
N VAL A 227 -2.03 1.11 -16.89
CA VAL A 227 -2.16 -0.25 -16.36
C VAL A 227 -2.53 -0.20 -14.87
N ILE A 228 -3.61 -0.87 -14.50
CA ILE A 228 -4.01 -1.05 -13.10
C ILE A 228 -3.77 -2.51 -12.72
N VAL A 229 -2.90 -2.73 -11.75
CA VAL A 229 -2.55 -4.07 -11.26
C VAL A 229 -3.28 -4.36 -9.95
N SER A 230 -3.86 -5.55 -9.85
CA SER A 230 -4.50 -6.07 -8.64
C SER A 230 -3.98 -7.46 -8.32
N SER A 231 -4.20 -7.91 -7.10
CA SER A 231 -3.87 -9.27 -6.67
C SER A 231 -4.62 -9.61 -5.39
N SER A 232 -4.92 -10.90 -5.19
CA SER A 232 -5.32 -11.43 -3.88
C SER A 232 -4.15 -11.47 -2.88
N THR A 233 -2.91 -11.43 -3.40
CA THR A 233 -1.66 -11.34 -2.64
C THR A 233 -1.00 -10.00 -2.97
N PRO A 234 -1.31 -8.91 -2.25
CA PRO A 234 -1.01 -7.55 -2.72
C PRO A 234 0.45 -7.30 -3.14
N MET A 235 1.44 -7.95 -2.52
CA MET A 235 2.85 -7.82 -2.95
C MET A 235 3.08 -8.17 -4.42
N ALA A 236 2.34 -9.14 -4.98
CA ALA A 236 2.49 -9.55 -6.37
C ALA A 236 2.12 -8.40 -7.33
N SER A 237 1.06 -7.63 -7.01
CA SER A 237 0.66 -6.50 -7.83
C SER A 237 1.68 -5.37 -7.78
N TYR A 238 2.26 -5.09 -6.61
CA TYR A 238 3.34 -4.11 -6.48
C TYR A 238 4.63 -4.55 -7.18
N ARG A 239 4.99 -5.84 -7.10
CA ARG A 239 6.12 -6.42 -7.81
C ARG A 239 5.99 -6.18 -9.31
N LEU A 240 4.88 -6.62 -9.90
CA LEU A 240 4.62 -6.40 -11.33
C LEU A 240 4.57 -4.91 -11.66
N ALA A 241 3.95 -4.07 -10.83
CA ALA A 241 3.86 -2.64 -11.08
C ALA A 241 5.22 -1.94 -11.11
N VAL A 242 6.18 -2.34 -10.27
CA VAL A 242 7.56 -1.83 -10.35
C VAL A 242 8.22 -2.28 -11.66
N ILE A 243 8.04 -3.53 -12.07
CA ILE A 243 8.64 -4.04 -13.32
C ILE A 243 8.03 -3.35 -14.55
N LEU A 244 6.72 -3.11 -14.57
CA LEU A 244 6.07 -2.34 -15.64
C LEU A 244 6.62 -0.91 -15.75
N ARG A 245 6.86 -0.25 -14.61
CA ARG A 245 7.53 1.06 -14.58
C ARG A 245 8.98 0.98 -15.04
N TYR A 246 9.72 -0.05 -14.64
CA TYR A 246 11.11 -0.28 -15.06
C TYR A 246 11.23 -0.42 -16.59
N ILE A 247 10.39 -1.24 -17.20
CA ILE A 247 10.39 -1.43 -18.65
C ILE A 247 9.94 -0.17 -19.40
N GLY A 248 9.05 0.65 -18.81
CA GLY A 248 8.72 1.97 -19.34
C GLY A 248 7.24 2.28 -19.56
N VAL A 249 6.32 1.49 -18.98
CA VAL A 249 4.91 1.87 -18.93
C VAL A 249 4.78 3.12 -18.06
N LYS A 250 4.24 4.19 -18.63
CA LYS A 250 4.25 5.53 -18.00
C LYS A 250 3.26 5.66 -16.85
N ASP A 251 2.07 5.08 -16.98
CA ASP A 251 1.01 5.15 -15.99
C ASP A 251 0.68 3.75 -15.46
N VAL A 252 1.27 3.41 -14.32
CA VAL A 252 1.07 2.13 -13.64
C VAL A 252 0.53 2.39 -12.25
N ARG A 253 -0.60 1.77 -11.92
CA ARG A 253 -1.31 1.94 -10.66
C ARG A 253 -1.61 0.59 -10.02
N VAL A 254 -1.82 0.58 -8.72
CA VAL A 254 -2.12 -0.64 -7.96
C VAL A 254 -3.41 -0.48 -7.17
N LEU A 255 -4.27 -1.49 -7.14
CA LEU A 255 -5.43 -1.49 -6.25
C LEU A 255 -4.96 -1.50 -4.79
N ASN A 256 -5.26 -0.43 -4.05
CA ASN A 256 -4.90 -0.31 -2.64
C ASN A 256 -5.66 -1.37 -1.82
N GLY A 257 -4.93 -2.22 -1.08
CA GLY A 257 -5.48 -3.37 -0.34
C GLY A 257 -5.84 -4.61 -1.17
N GLY A 258 -5.57 -4.59 -2.48
CA GLY A 258 -5.76 -5.74 -3.38
C GLY A 258 -7.21 -6.19 -3.50
N THR A 259 -7.43 -7.44 -3.89
CA THR A 259 -8.77 -8.02 -4.12
C THR A 259 -9.69 -7.93 -2.89
N ASN A 260 -9.12 -7.89 -1.68
CA ASN A 260 -9.91 -7.72 -0.46
C ASN A 260 -10.64 -6.37 -0.44
N SER A 261 -10.00 -5.27 -0.86
CA SER A 261 -10.65 -3.96 -0.97
C SER A 261 -11.81 -3.96 -1.96
N TRP A 262 -11.70 -4.70 -3.06
CA TRP A 262 -12.76 -4.84 -4.05
C TRP A 262 -13.99 -5.54 -3.44
N LEU A 263 -13.77 -6.64 -2.73
CA LEU A 263 -14.81 -7.39 -2.03
C LEU A 263 -15.43 -6.59 -0.88
N SER A 264 -14.63 -5.89 -0.08
CA SER A 264 -15.10 -5.04 1.02
C SER A 264 -15.95 -3.86 0.52
N ALA A 265 -15.70 -3.38 -0.70
CA ALA A 265 -16.56 -2.39 -1.37
C ALA A 265 -17.88 -2.98 -1.90
N GLY A 266 -18.09 -4.29 -1.77
CA GLY A 266 -19.32 -4.99 -2.17
C GLY A 266 -19.42 -5.29 -3.66
N TYR A 267 -18.30 -5.28 -4.38
CA TYR A 267 -18.28 -5.55 -5.82
C TYR A 267 -18.06 -7.03 -6.14
N GLU A 268 -18.65 -7.48 -7.25
CA GLU A 268 -18.58 -8.87 -7.70
C GLU A 268 -17.25 -9.18 -8.39
N LEU A 269 -16.76 -10.41 -8.23
CA LEU A 269 -15.62 -10.93 -8.97
C LEU A 269 -16.08 -11.59 -10.26
N GLU A 270 -15.20 -11.58 -11.26
CA GLU A 270 -15.28 -12.42 -12.43
C GLU A 270 -14.51 -13.73 -12.19
N PHE A 271 -15.00 -14.84 -12.73
CA PHE A 271 -14.40 -16.18 -12.59
C PHE A 271 -13.95 -16.78 -13.93
N THR A 272 -14.30 -16.12 -15.03
CA THR A 272 -13.93 -16.56 -16.38
C THR A 272 -12.57 -16.00 -16.74
N SER A 273 -11.68 -16.83 -17.27
CA SER A 273 -10.37 -16.36 -17.72
C SER A 273 -10.51 -15.40 -18.91
N ASN A 274 -9.94 -14.21 -18.76
CA ASN A 274 -9.90 -13.20 -19.80
C ASN A 274 -8.66 -13.41 -20.70
N PRO A 275 -8.81 -13.41 -22.03
CA PRO A 275 -7.69 -13.63 -22.94
C PRO A 275 -6.72 -12.45 -22.91
N LYS A 276 -5.41 -12.75 -22.98
CA LYS A 276 -4.41 -11.74 -23.32
C LYS A 276 -4.45 -11.45 -24.83
N HIS A 277 -4.17 -10.21 -25.20
CA HIS A 277 -4.07 -9.77 -26.58
C HIS A 277 -2.65 -9.27 -26.84
N SER A 278 -1.97 -9.81 -27.84
CA SER A 278 -0.61 -9.38 -28.16
C SER A 278 -0.59 -8.08 -28.97
N CYS A 279 0.54 -7.38 -28.89
CA CYS A 279 0.90 -6.27 -29.76
C CYS A 279 2.28 -6.52 -30.37
N THR A 280 2.63 -5.78 -31.42
CA THR A 280 3.92 -5.95 -32.12
C THR A 280 4.95 -4.88 -31.78
N ASN A 281 4.57 -3.85 -31.02
CA ASN A 281 5.44 -2.74 -30.67
C ASN A 281 5.07 -2.15 -29.31
N PHE A 282 6.05 -2.12 -28.40
CA PHE A 282 5.92 -1.48 -27.09
C PHE A 282 5.99 0.06 -27.18
N GLY A 283 6.68 0.59 -28.19
CA GLY A 283 6.83 2.02 -28.45
C GLY A 283 8.10 2.65 -27.86
N ALA A 284 8.97 1.89 -27.21
CA ALA A 284 10.30 2.31 -26.77
C ALA A 284 11.23 1.10 -26.61
N ASP A 285 12.54 1.34 -26.60
CA ASP A 285 13.53 0.36 -26.16
C ASP A 285 13.44 0.22 -24.63
N ILE A 286 13.56 -1.00 -24.12
CA ILE A 286 13.50 -1.28 -22.68
C ILE A 286 14.88 -1.69 -22.16
N PRO A 287 15.20 -1.41 -20.89
CA PRO A 287 14.37 -0.71 -19.91
C PRO A 287 14.44 0.81 -20.09
N VAL A 288 13.30 1.48 -20.12
CA VAL A 288 13.26 2.95 -20.20
C VAL A 288 13.75 3.58 -18.89
N ASN A 289 13.45 2.94 -17.74
CA ASN A 289 13.77 3.45 -16.41
C ASN A 289 14.78 2.55 -15.70
N SER A 290 15.95 2.33 -16.32
CA SER A 290 17.02 1.48 -15.78
C SER A 290 17.41 1.82 -14.33
N GLN A 291 17.39 3.10 -13.95
CA GLN A 291 17.68 3.57 -12.59
C GLN A 291 16.71 3.06 -11.50
N LEU A 292 15.53 2.56 -11.88
CA LEU A 292 14.55 2.03 -10.94
C LEU A 292 14.98 0.69 -10.34
N VAL A 293 15.80 -0.07 -11.07
CA VAL A 293 16.34 -1.36 -10.62
C VAL A 293 17.86 -1.27 -10.51
N VAL A 294 18.39 -1.60 -9.34
CA VAL A 294 19.82 -1.74 -9.12
C VAL A 294 20.17 -3.22 -9.27
N THR A 295 21.16 -3.52 -10.09
CA THR A 295 21.67 -4.89 -10.27
C THR A 295 22.63 -5.28 -9.14
N THR A 296 22.87 -6.59 -8.96
CA THR A 296 23.85 -7.08 -7.99
C THR A 296 25.26 -6.52 -8.24
N SER A 297 25.65 -6.33 -9.50
CA SER A 297 26.97 -5.77 -9.86
C SER A 297 27.06 -4.28 -9.51
N GLU A 298 26.02 -3.49 -9.78
CA GLU A 298 25.94 -2.08 -9.41
C GLU A 298 25.91 -1.89 -7.90
N LEU A 299 25.14 -2.72 -7.17
CA LEU A 299 25.12 -2.67 -5.71
C LEU A 299 26.51 -2.93 -5.13
N ARG A 300 27.24 -3.92 -5.68
CA ARG A 300 28.63 -4.20 -5.26
C ARG A 300 29.55 -3.01 -5.50
N GLN A 301 29.36 -2.26 -6.58
CA GLN A 301 30.12 -1.03 -6.83
C GLN A 301 29.72 0.07 -5.85
N LYS A 302 28.42 0.30 -5.67
CA LYS A 302 27.88 1.30 -4.73
C LYS A 302 28.37 1.06 -3.30
N LEU A 303 28.42 -0.18 -2.82
CA LEU A 303 28.91 -0.51 -1.47
C LEU A 303 30.38 -0.12 -1.23
N LYS A 304 31.18 0.07 -2.28
CA LYS A 304 32.55 0.62 -2.16
C LYS A 304 32.54 2.14 -1.93
N GLU A 305 31.46 2.81 -2.28
CA GLU A 305 31.26 4.26 -2.19
C GLU A 305 30.50 4.60 -0.90
N LYS A 306 31.23 4.84 0.19
CA LYS A 306 30.62 5.16 1.49
C LYS A 306 29.70 6.38 1.41
N ASN A 307 28.58 6.32 2.14
CA ASN A 307 27.64 7.41 2.42
C ASN A 307 26.80 7.95 1.25
N LYS A 308 26.78 7.31 0.07
CA LYS A 308 25.97 7.81 -1.07
C LYS A 308 24.51 7.35 -1.11
N PHE A 309 24.20 6.24 -0.45
CA PHE A 309 22.87 5.64 -0.44
C PHE A 309 22.62 4.93 0.90
N ILE A 310 21.35 4.57 1.15
CA ILE A 310 20.92 3.69 2.23
C ILE A 310 20.33 2.44 1.59
N LEU A 311 20.87 1.28 1.95
CA LEU A 311 20.25 -0.01 1.62
C LEU A 311 19.25 -0.35 2.72
N VAL A 312 17.97 -0.52 2.36
CA VAL A 312 16.88 -0.75 3.30
C VAL A 312 16.43 -2.21 3.18
N ASP A 313 16.67 -3.00 4.21
CA ASP A 313 16.33 -4.43 4.28
C ASP A 313 14.91 -4.62 4.82
N ASN A 314 13.95 -4.75 3.91
CA ASN A 314 12.54 -5.03 4.20
C ASN A 314 12.27 -6.52 4.36
N ARG A 315 13.13 -7.20 5.13
CA ARG A 315 12.87 -8.55 5.64
C ARG A 315 12.42 -8.48 7.10
N THR A 316 12.01 -9.60 7.68
CA THR A 316 11.75 -9.67 9.12
C THR A 316 13.03 -9.45 9.92
N TRP A 317 12.90 -9.08 11.20
CA TRP A 317 14.07 -8.91 12.07
C TRP A 317 14.95 -10.17 12.10
N ASP A 318 14.33 -11.34 12.24
CA ASP A 318 15.05 -12.62 12.32
C ASP A 318 15.78 -12.98 11.00
N GLU A 319 15.25 -12.57 9.85
CA GLU A 319 15.97 -12.65 8.57
C GLU A 319 17.15 -11.66 8.53
N HIS A 320 16.93 -10.41 8.96
CA HIS A 320 17.92 -9.34 8.95
C HIS A 320 19.16 -9.65 9.80
N ILE A 321 18.97 -10.22 10.99
CA ILE A 321 20.08 -10.63 11.86
C ILE A 321 20.61 -12.04 11.53
N GLY A 322 20.03 -12.73 10.54
CA GLY A 322 20.49 -14.04 10.08
C GLY A 322 20.15 -15.22 10.99
N LYS A 323 19.12 -15.13 11.84
CA LYS A 323 18.59 -16.28 12.61
C LYS A 323 17.92 -17.29 11.67
N VAL A 324 17.17 -16.79 10.69
CA VAL A 324 16.49 -17.58 9.65
C VAL A 324 16.80 -17.04 8.27
N SER A 325 16.58 -17.83 7.21
CA SER A 325 16.62 -17.33 5.83
C SER A 325 15.31 -16.65 5.44
N GLY A 326 14.20 -17.06 6.07
CA GLY A 326 12.83 -16.64 5.76
C GLY A 326 12.13 -17.52 4.73
N TYR A 327 12.86 -18.40 4.03
CA TYR A 327 12.34 -19.11 2.86
C TYR A 327 12.66 -20.59 2.96
N THR A 328 11.64 -21.45 2.84
CA THR A 328 11.78 -22.92 2.94
C THR A 328 12.61 -23.53 1.83
N TYR A 329 12.78 -22.82 0.72
CA TYR A 329 13.55 -23.22 -0.46
C TYR A 329 14.94 -22.57 -0.54
N TYR A 330 15.36 -21.84 0.50
CA TYR A 330 16.64 -21.11 0.50
C TYR A 330 17.33 -21.15 1.87
N ASP A 331 18.57 -21.62 1.92
CA ASP A 331 19.23 -21.93 3.19
C ASP A 331 20.20 -20.84 3.71
N LYS A 332 20.68 -19.94 2.84
CA LYS A 332 21.68 -18.92 3.24
C LYS A 332 21.04 -17.86 4.14
N LYS A 333 21.73 -17.51 5.24
CA LYS A 333 21.27 -16.58 6.27
C LYS A 333 22.24 -15.42 6.46
N GLY A 334 21.72 -14.29 6.92
CA GLY A 334 22.48 -13.06 7.15
C GLY A 334 21.87 -11.88 6.42
N ARG A 335 22.62 -10.79 6.36
CA ARG A 335 22.28 -9.55 5.64
C ARG A 335 23.47 -9.02 4.85
N ILE A 336 23.15 -8.12 3.93
CA ILE A 336 24.14 -7.34 3.19
C ILE A 336 24.78 -6.32 4.14
N PRO A 337 26.12 -6.21 4.20
CA PRO A 337 26.78 -5.28 5.11
C PRO A 337 26.32 -3.83 4.93
N GLY A 338 26.05 -3.17 6.05
CA GLY A 338 25.57 -1.79 6.08
C GLY A 338 24.10 -1.60 5.68
N ALA A 339 23.34 -2.66 5.42
CA ALA A 339 21.88 -2.55 5.27
C ALA A 339 21.24 -2.15 6.61
N LEU A 340 20.34 -1.17 6.55
CA LEU A 340 19.51 -0.77 7.70
C LEU A 340 18.23 -1.59 7.72
N TYR A 341 17.74 -1.91 8.92
CA TYR A 341 16.49 -2.63 9.08
C TYR A 341 15.33 -1.76 8.59
N GLY A 342 14.64 -2.24 7.58
CA GLY A 342 13.58 -1.49 6.91
C GLY A 342 12.20 -1.73 7.49
N HIS A 343 12.04 -2.57 8.51
CA HIS A 343 10.74 -3.11 8.96
C HIS A 343 10.06 -3.97 7.86
N SER A 344 9.11 -4.82 8.27
CA SER A 344 8.36 -5.70 7.36
C SER A 344 7.07 -6.19 8.02
N GLY A 345 7.12 -7.39 8.60
CA GLY A 345 5.97 -8.17 9.00
C GLY A 345 6.38 -9.38 9.83
N SER A 346 5.45 -10.32 10.01
CA SER A 346 5.66 -11.51 10.84
C SER A 346 6.52 -12.60 10.19
N ASP A 347 6.58 -12.64 8.86
CA ASP A 347 7.30 -13.64 8.07
C ASP A 347 7.70 -13.12 6.66
N SER A 348 8.17 -14.02 5.80
CA SER A 348 8.66 -13.66 4.46
C SER A 348 7.57 -13.30 3.45
N VAL A 349 6.29 -13.51 3.79
CA VAL A 349 5.13 -13.29 2.94
C VAL A 349 4.17 -12.24 3.53
N SER A 350 4.63 -11.44 4.49
CA SER A 350 3.83 -10.48 5.21
C SER A 350 4.51 -9.11 5.35
N LEU A 351 3.66 -8.08 5.52
CA LEU A 351 4.04 -6.66 5.48
C LEU A 351 3.17 -5.83 6.44
N GLU A 352 2.77 -6.40 7.57
CA GLU A 352 1.81 -5.81 8.52
C GLU A 352 2.28 -4.46 9.07
N GLU A 353 3.59 -4.20 9.14
CA GLU A 353 4.09 -2.91 9.63
C GLU A 353 3.89 -1.77 8.62
N TYR A 354 3.60 -2.10 7.36
CA TYR A 354 3.34 -1.18 6.26
C TYR A 354 1.90 -1.17 5.78
N ARG A 355 1.04 -2.02 6.34
CA ARG A 355 -0.36 -2.16 5.95
C ARG A 355 -1.29 -1.89 7.12
N ASN A 356 -2.46 -1.35 6.82
CA ASN A 356 -3.58 -1.35 7.74
C ASN A 356 -4.22 -2.74 7.79
N ILE A 357 -5.18 -2.95 8.70
CA ILE A 357 -5.87 -4.23 8.87
C ILE A 357 -6.61 -4.70 7.61
N ASP A 358 -7.02 -3.78 6.73
CA ASP A 358 -7.66 -4.07 5.43
C ASP A 358 -6.65 -4.22 4.27
N ASN A 359 -5.36 -4.39 4.57
CA ASN A 359 -4.24 -4.45 3.64
C ASN A 359 -3.96 -3.15 2.86
N THR A 360 -4.69 -2.06 3.11
CA THR A 360 -4.36 -0.76 2.50
C THR A 360 -3.05 -0.21 3.05
N MET A 361 -2.41 0.68 2.29
CA MET A 361 -1.18 1.34 2.72
C MET A 361 -1.35 2.03 4.08
N ARG A 362 -0.40 1.78 4.99
CA ARG A 362 -0.33 2.46 6.29
C ARG A 362 -0.08 3.96 6.15
N ASN A 363 -0.52 4.72 7.14
CA ASN A 363 -0.34 6.16 7.21
C ASN A 363 1.12 6.60 6.94
N LYS A 364 1.32 7.64 6.09
CA LYS A 364 2.65 8.11 5.72
C LYS A 364 3.47 8.58 6.91
N TYR A 365 2.84 9.21 7.90
CA TYR A 365 3.51 9.77 9.07
C TYR A 365 4.07 8.66 9.95
N GLU A 366 3.36 7.53 10.03
CA GLU A 366 3.83 6.34 10.73
C GLU A 366 4.99 5.66 10.00
N ILE A 367 4.93 5.57 8.67
CA ILE A 367 6.04 5.04 7.86
C ILE A 367 7.30 5.91 8.03
N LEU A 368 7.15 7.23 7.97
CA LEU A 368 8.27 8.17 8.12
C LEU A 368 8.86 8.12 9.54
N GLU A 369 8.03 8.05 10.59
CA GLU A 369 8.49 7.90 11.97
C GLU A 369 9.23 6.57 12.19
N MET A 370 8.73 5.50 11.59
CA MET A 370 9.36 4.17 11.63
C MET A 370 10.74 4.20 10.96
N TRP A 371 10.86 4.82 9.79
CA TRP A 371 12.15 5.00 9.10
C TRP A 371 13.13 5.90 9.85
N ASP A 372 12.66 6.99 10.44
CA ASP A 372 13.50 7.89 11.24
C ASP A 372 14.14 7.16 12.43
N LYS A 373 13.39 6.30 13.13
CA LYS A 373 13.91 5.46 14.23
C LYS A 373 15.04 4.53 13.82
N GLU A 374 15.05 4.09 12.57
CA GLU A 374 16.10 3.23 12.00
C GLU A 374 17.21 4.03 11.29
N ASN A 375 17.20 5.36 11.40
CA ASN A 375 18.13 6.27 10.72
C ASN A 375 18.06 6.21 9.18
N ILE A 376 16.89 5.87 8.64
CA ILE A 376 16.62 5.88 7.19
C ILE A 376 16.25 7.31 6.76
N ASP A 377 17.26 8.08 6.37
CA ASP A 377 17.09 9.45 5.87
C ASP A 377 16.53 9.47 4.43
N VAL A 378 15.27 9.88 4.31
CA VAL A 378 14.54 9.99 3.03
C VAL A 378 15.09 11.04 2.06
N ASN A 379 16.05 11.89 2.49
CA ASN A 379 16.74 12.83 1.61
C ASN A 379 17.92 12.19 0.86
N ARG A 380 18.32 10.97 1.23
CA ARG A 380 19.37 10.19 0.55
C ARG A 380 18.75 9.26 -0.49
N GLN A 381 19.60 8.69 -1.35
CA GLN A 381 19.14 7.59 -2.21
C GLN A 381 18.76 6.39 -1.33
N LEU A 382 17.51 5.94 -1.42
CA LEU A 382 17.05 4.72 -0.76
C LEU A 382 17.02 3.57 -1.78
N ILE A 383 17.67 2.46 -1.46
CA ILE A 383 17.61 1.23 -2.27
C ILE A 383 16.91 0.19 -1.41
N PHE A 384 15.68 -0.16 -1.76
CA PHE A 384 14.89 -1.15 -1.03
C PHE A 384 15.26 -2.56 -1.48
N MET A 385 15.31 -3.52 -0.55
CA MET A 385 15.59 -4.91 -0.83
C MET A 385 14.85 -5.83 0.13
N CYS A 386 14.64 -7.08 -0.27
CA CYS A 386 14.19 -8.13 0.65
C CYS A 386 14.82 -9.47 0.24
N GLY A 387 14.13 -10.61 0.35
CA GLY A 387 14.65 -11.89 -0.15
C GLY A 387 14.84 -11.92 -1.67
N SER A 388 13.76 -11.65 -2.41
CA SER A 388 13.65 -11.72 -3.88
C SER A 388 12.91 -10.52 -4.52
N GLY A 389 12.72 -9.44 -3.76
CA GLY A 389 12.20 -8.16 -4.29
C GLY A 389 10.70 -7.87 -4.09
N TRP A 390 9.87 -8.84 -3.68
CA TRP A 390 8.41 -8.65 -3.54
C TRP A 390 8.02 -7.60 -2.48
N ARG A 391 8.39 -7.85 -1.21
CA ARG A 391 8.17 -6.90 -0.10
C ARG A 391 8.72 -5.51 -0.41
N ALA A 392 9.95 -5.48 -0.96
CA ALA A 392 10.63 -4.24 -1.31
C ALA A 392 9.95 -3.45 -2.43
N ALA A 393 9.31 -4.10 -3.41
CA ALA A 393 8.57 -3.43 -4.48
C ALA A 393 7.32 -2.70 -3.96
N GLU A 394 6.64 -3.27 -2.97
CA GLU A 394 5.51 -2.62 -2.30
C GLU A 394 5.97 -1.41 -1.48
N VAL A 395 7.01 -1.58 -0.65
CA VAL A 395 7.59 -0.48 0.15
C VAL A 395 8.13 0.63 -0.74
N LEU A 396 8.80 0.31 -1.85
CA LEU A 396 9.24 1.29 -2.86
C LEU A 396 8.04 2.07 -3.43
N THR A 397 6.95 1.39 -3.75
CA THR A 397 5.74 2.06 -4.26
C THR A 397 5.15 3.00 -3.21
N TYR A 398 5.10 2.59 -1.94
CA TYR A 398 4.66 3.46 -0.84
C TYR A 398 5.58 4.67 -0.66
N ALA A 399 6.90 4.50 -0.75
CA ALA A 399 7.86 5.60 -0.75
C ALA A 399 7.54 6.63 -1.86
N ASN A 400 7.24 6.16 -3.07
CA ASN A 400 6.88 7.02 -4.18
C ASN A 400 5.52 7.70 -3.99
N VAL A 401 4.51 6.99 -3.46
CA VAL A 401 3.18 7.53 -3.13
C VAL A 401 3.31 8.75 -2.21
N ILE A 402 4.11 8.65 -1.15
CA ILE A 402 4.29 9.73 -0.17
C ILE A 402 5.23 10.84 -0.65
N GLY A 403 5.96 10.62 -1.75
CA GLY A 403 6.78 11.63 -2.42
C GLY A 403 8.29 11.51 -2.20
N VAL A 404 8.78 10.36 -1.72
CA VAL A 404 10.22 10.05 -1.73
C VAL A 404 10.61 9.59 -3.13
N GLU A 405 11.40 10.41 -3.83
CA GLU A 405 11.66 10.25 -5.27
C GLU A 405 12.98 9.53 -5.58
N ASN A 406 14.02 9.73 -4.77
CA ASN A 406 15.35 9.16 -5.01
C ASN A 406 15.41 7.71 -4.49
N THR A 407 14.64 6.83 -5.13
CA THR A 407 14.41 5.46 -4.68
C THR A 407 14.67 4.46 -5.80
N SER A 408 15.24 3.31 -5.47
CA SER A 408 15.42 2.18 -6.39
C SER A 408 15.10 0.85 -5.70
N LEU A 409 14.85 -0.19 -6.49
CA LEU A 409 14.72 -1.57 -6.04
C LEU A 409 16.02 -2.33 -6.31
N TYR A 410 16.63 -2.92 -5.28
CA TYR A 410 17.57 -4.02 -5.52
C TYR A 410 16.77 -5.32 -5.68
N SER A 411 16.47 -5.66 -6.93
CA SER A 411 15.49 -6.68 -7.31
C SER A 411 15.87 -8.08 -6.85
N ASP A 412 17.13 -8.47 -7.05
CA ASP A 412 17.58 -9.84 -6.75
C ASP A 412 17.65 -10.12 -5.23
N GLY A 413 17.68 -9.06 -4.42
CA GLY A 413 17.62 -9.14 -2.96
C GLY A 413 18.73 -9.98 -2.32
N TRP A 414 18.42 -10.51 -1.13
CA TRP A 414 19.32 -11.36 -0.36
C TRP A 414 19.70 -12.63 -1.12
N MET A 415 18.75 -13.20 -1.86
CA MET A 415 19.01 -14.43 -2.63
C MET A 415 20.05 -14.19 -3.71
N GLY A 416 19.89 -13.13 -4.53
CA GLY A 416 20.87 -12.75 -5.54
C GLY A 416 22.24 -12.41 -4.95
N TRP A 417 22.26 -11.61 -3.88
CA TRP A 417 23.50 -11.21 -3.23
C TRP A 417 24.28 -12.40 -2.68
N SER A 418 23.59 -13.27 -1.93
CA SER A 418 24.27 -14.35 -1.21
C SER A 418 24.61 -15.55 -2.09
N LEU A 419 24.13 -15.65 -3.34
CA LEU A 419 24.57 -16.66 -4.31
C LEU A 419 26.08 -16.61 -4.58
N ASP A 420 26.66 -15.41 -4.66
CA ASP A 420 28.09 -15.20 -4.83
C ASP A 420 28.81 -15.27 -3.48
N ASN A 421 29.55 -16.36 -3.24
CA ASN A 421 30.27 -16.59 -1.98
C ASN A 421 31.42 -15.58 -1.74
N SER A 422 31.79 -14.76 -2.73
CA SER A 422 32.76 -13.68 -2.54
C SER A 422 32.14 -12.40 -1.93
N ASN A 423 30.81 -12.30 -1.94
CA ASN A 423 30.12 -11.17 -1.35
C ASN A 423 30.18 -11.24 0.19
N LEU A 424 30.44 -10.09 0.81
CA LEU A 424 30.45 -9.96 2.27
C LEU A 424 29.03 -10.11 2.83
N ILE A 425 28.93 -10.70 4.02
CA ILE A 425 27.68 -10.98 4.75
C ILE A 425 27.89 -10.64 6.22
N GLU A 426 26.87 -10.09 6.86
CA GLU A 426 26.81 -9.91 8.32
C GLU A 426 25.73 -10.79 8.96
N VAL A 427 25.93 -11.12 10.24
CA VAL A 427 24.98 -11.87 11.10
C VAL A 427 25.00 -11.31 12.52
N GLY A 428 23.98 -11.62 13.31
CA GLY A 428 23.82 -11.21 14.70
C GLY A 428 23.13 -9.85 14.87
N GLU A 429 22.76 -9.56 16.11
CA GLU A 429 22.15 -8.29 16.53
C GLU A 429 23.10 -7.11 16.21
N HIS A 430 22.54 -5.92 15.98
CA HIS A 430 23.35 -4.69 15.91
C HIS A 430 24.03 -4.45 17.26
N LYS A 431 25.29 -3.99 17.23
CA LYS A 431 26.07 -3.68 18.43
C LYS A 431 25.75 -2.34 19.03
#